data_AF-A0A7X6TPJ5-F1
#
_entry.id   AF-A0A7X6TPJ5-F1
#
_cell.length_a   1.000
_cell.length_b   1.000
_cell.length_c   1.000
_cell.angle_alpha   90.00
_cell.angle_beta   90.00
_cell.angle_gamma   90.00
#
_symmetry.space_group_name_H-M   'P 1'
#
loop_
_entity.id
_entity.type
_entity.pdbx_description
1 polymer ?
#
loop_
_entity_poly.entity_id
_entity_poly.type
_entity_poly.pdbx_seq_one_letter_code
_entity_poly.pdbx_strand_id
1 'polypeptide(L)'
;KPRKDYEKYADVDYLSSFFFEEEYQALDLKTFPLDYERFSKDLIKEVLASYQEVLRLDLSEEDWFNDIKELSVKFNFAPAVKLWKKNKDQYPGHVGDIAEMIRIATTGRKQSPNLYDVFQVLGLEACKKRLNYIVREL
;
A
#
# COMPACT_ATOMS: atom_id res chain seq x y z
N LYS A 1 8.23 21.54 -8.27
CA LYS A 1 9.67 21.19 -8.09
C LYS A 1 9.83 19.78 -8.64
N PRO A 2 10.77 19.49 -9.56
CA PRO A 2 11.03 18.11 -9.98
C PRO A 2 11.38 17.29 -8.74
N ARG A 3 10.81 16.10 -8.58
CA ARG A 3 11.27 15.19 -7.52
C ARG A 3 12.70 14.78 -7.84
N LYS A 4 13.57 14.87 -6.83
CA LYS A 4 14.94 14.36 -6.90
C LYS A 4 14.92 12.99 -6.22
N ASP A 5 14.37 12.00 -6.92
CA ASP A 5 14.11 10.65 -6.38
C ASP A 5 15.38 9.79 -6.30
N TYR A 6 16.46 10.18 -6.98
CA TYR A 6 17.75 9.46 -6.99
C TYR A 6 18.87 10.36 -6.47
N GLU A 7 19.59 9.88 -5.47
CA GLU A 7 20.82 10.52 -4.98
C GLU A 7 22.06 9.92 -5.64
N LYS A 8 22.03 8.62 -5.95
CA LYS A 8 23.07 7.86 -6.65
C LYS A 8 22.47 6.77 -7.54
N TYR A 9 23.25 6.29 -8.52
CA TYR A 9 22.84 5.22 -9.44
C TYR A 9 22.41 3.92 -8.74
N ALA A 10 23.03 3.59 -7.60
CA ALA A 10 22.65 2.42 -6.80
C ALA A 10 21.22 2.50 -6.24
N ASP A 11 20.64 3.70 -6.11
CA ASP A 11 19.26 3.86 -5.63
C ASP A 11 18.24 3.42 -6.68
N VAL A 12 18.61 3.37 -7.96
CA VAL A 12 17.73 2.92 -9.05
C VAL A 12 17.38 1.45 -8.87
N ASP A 13 18.38 0.62 -8.57
CA ASP A 13 18.20 -0.81 -8.38
C ASP A 13 17.31 -1.08 -7.17
N TYR A 14 17.58 -0.39 -6.05
CA TYR A 14 16.67 -0.40 -4.91
C TYR A 14 15.27 0.03 -5.35
N LEU A 15 15.05 1.22 -5.90
CA LEU A 15 13.72 1.74 -6.19
C LEU A 15 12.95 1.02 -7.31
N SER A 16 13.55 0.08 -8.03
CA SER A 16 12.90 -0.66 -9.12
C SER A 16 12.89 -2.18 -8.96
N SER A 17 13.70 -2.77 -8.07
CA SER A 17 13.83 -4.23 -8.00
C SER A 17 12.52 -4.96 -7.67
N PHE A 18 11.60 -4.31 -6.94
CA PHE A 18 10.30 -4.90 -6.60
C PHE A 18 9.39 -5.14 -7.81
N PHE A 19 9.71 -4.60 -8.99
CA PHE A 19 9.01 -4.93 -10.23
C PHE A 19 9.33 -6.35 -10.72
N PHE A 20 10.49 -6.91 -10.34
CA PHE A 20 10.85 -8.29 -10.65
C PHE A 20 10.20 -9.24 -9.64
N GLU A 21 9.57 -10.30 -10.13
CA GLU A 21 8.84 -11.24 -9.28
C GLU A 21 9.78 -12.03 -8.37
N GLU A 22 10.96 -12.44 -8.85
CA GLU A 22 11.94 -13.16 -8.01
C GLU A 22 12.40 -12.32 -6.82
N GLU A 23 12.67 -11.04 -7.05
CA GLU A 23 13.07 -10.08 -6.01
C GLU A 23 11.97 -9.86 -4.98
N TYR A 24 10.71 -9.77 -5.43
CA TYR A 24 9.58 -9.65 -4.51
C TYR A 24 9.37 -10.94 -3.69
N GLN A 25 9.49 -12.12 -4.31
CA GLN A 25 9.35 -13.40 -3.60
C GLN A 25 10.49 -13.66 -2.60
N ALA A 26 11.66 -13.04 -2.82
CA ALA A 26 12.81 -13.14 -1.93
C ALA A 26 12.73 -12.22 -0.68
N LEU A 27 11.66 -11.42 -0.54
CA LEU A 27 11.49 -10.52 0.60
C LEU A 27 11.36 -11.29 1.92
N ASP A 28 12.12 -10.87 2.94
CA ASP A 28 12.00 -11.40 4.29
C ASP A 28 10.80 -10.77 5.02
N LEU A 29 9.71 -11.53 5.13
CA LEU A 29 8.48 -11.08 5.80
C LEU A 29 8.67 -10.80 7.29
N LYS A 30 9.75 -11.27 7.94
CA LYS A 30 10.05 -10.92 9.34
C LYS A 30 10.47 -9.46 9.49
N THR A 31 11.04 -8.88 8.44
CA THR A 31 11.46 -7.47 8.38
C THR A 31 10.47 -6.61 7.60
N PHE A 32 9.30 -7.16 7.27
CA PHE A 32 8.29 -6.47 6.49
C PHE A 32 7.83 -5.21 7.24
N PRO A 33 7.91 -4.03 6.61
CA PRO A 33 7.90 -2.76 7.34
C PRO A 33 6.49 -2.26 7.66
N LEU A 34 5.58 -3.16 8.07
CA LEU A 34 4.24 -2.82 8.54
C LEU A 34 4.27 -2.24 9.96
N ASP A 35 3.37 -1.30 10.25
CA ASP A 35 3.27 -0.63 11.54
C ASP A 35 2.44 -1.46 12.54
N TYR A 36 3.05 -2.53 13.06
CA TYR A 36 2.43 -3.40 14.06
C TYR A 36 2.32 -2.77 15.45
N GLU A 37 2.98 -1.63 15.69
CA GLU A 37 2.83 -0.88 16.94
C GLU A 37 1.46 -0.18 16.99
N ARG A 38 0.99 0.32 15.84
CA ARG A 38 -0.30 1.03 15.74
C ARG A 38 -1.45 0.12 15.33
N PHE A 39 -1.21 -0.92 14.55
CA PHE A 39 -2.27 -1.74 13.95
C PHE A 39 -2.04 -3.23 14.18
N SER A 40 -3.10 -3.95 14.60
CA SER A 40 -3.01 -5.40 14.75
C SER A 40 -2.82 -6.08 13.39
N LYS A 41 -2.19 -7.26 13.41
CA LYS A 41 -2.05 -8.11 12.23
C LYS A 41 -3.40 -8.42 11.58
N ASP A 42 -4.41 -8.77 12.39
CA ASP A 42 -5.75 -9.10 11.90
C ASP A 42 -6.39 -7.93 11.16
N LEU A 43 -6.29 -6.71 11.70
CA LEU A 43 -6.80 -5.51 11.03
C LEU A 43 -6.11 -5.30 9.67
N ILE A 44 -4.79 -5.42 9.61
CA ILE A 44 -4.04 -5.28 8.35
C ILE A 44 -4.49 -6.34 7.34
N LYS A 45 -4.64 -7.60 7.77
CA LYS A 45 -5.12 -8.69 6.90
C LYS A 45 -6.51 -8.40 6.34
N GLU A 46 -7.44 -7.95 7.19
CA GLU A 46 -8.80 -7.60 6.77
C GLU A 46 -8.83 -6.43 5.78
N VAL A 47 -8.01 -5.40 6.00
CA VAL A 47 -7.84 -4.25 5.09
C VAL A 47 -7.33 -4.72 3.74
N LEU A 48 -6.25 -5.50 3.71
CA LEU A 48 -5.63 -5.97 2.47
C LEU A 48 -6.55 -6.93 1.71
N ALA A 49 -7.22 -7.84 2.40
CA ALA A 49 -8.20 -8.75 1.80
C ALA A 49 -9.39 -7.96 1.23
N SER A 50 -9.93 -6.98 1.96
CA SER A 50 -11.01 -6.13 1.47
C SER A 50 -10.58 -5.28 0.26
N TYR A 51 -9.33 -4.81 0.24
CA TYR A 51 -8.80 -4.07 -0.90
C TYR A 51 -8.68 -4.94 -2.14
N GLN A 52 -8.24 -6.19 -1.99
CA GLN A 52 -8.09 -7.14 -3.11
C GLN A 52 -9.40 -7.33 -3.89
N GLU A 53 -10.54 -7.34 -3.19
CA GLU A 53 -11.88 -7.51 -3.78
C GLU A 53 -12.34 -6.31 -4.61
N VAL A 54 -11.91 -5.09 -4.22
CA VAL A 54 -12.30 -3.84 -4.90
C VAL A 54 -11.24 -3.33 -5.89
N LEU A 55 -10.04 -3.93 -5.91
CA LEU A 55 -8.94 -3.49 -6.76
C LEU A 55 -9.30 -3.58 -8.24
N ARG A 56 -9.29 -2.42 -8.90
CA ARG A 56 -9.52 -2.21 -10.33
C ARG A 56 -8.45 -1.28 -10.91
N LEU A 57 -7.90 -1.62 -12.08
CA LEU A 57 -6.83 -0.85 -12.74
C LEU A 57 -7.28 -0.17 -14.04
N ASP A 58 -8.54 -0.36 -14.44
CA ASP A 58 -9.21 0.34 -15.55
C ASP A 58 -9.76 1.71 -15.16
N LEU A 59 -9.65 2.07 -13.88
CA LEU A 59 -10.05 3.36 -13.32
C LEU A 59 -9.01 4.46 -13.58
N SER A 60 -9.44 5.71 -13.48
CA SER A 60 -8.50 6.84 -13.35
C SER A 60 -7.76 6.79 -12.00
N GLU A 61 -6.63 7.49 -11.88
CA GLU A 61 -5.90 7.59 -10.59
C GLU A 61 -6.79 8.18 -9.49
N GLU A 62 -7.64 9.15 -9.83
CA GLU A 62 -8.57 9.78 -8.89
C GLU A 62 -9.63 8.80 -8.40
N ASP A 63 -10.24 8.04 -9.31
CA ASP A 63 -11.27 7.06 -8.98
C ASP A 63 -10.69 5.89 -8.18
N TRP A 64 -9.50 5.42 -8.56
CA TRP A 64 -8.76 4.41 -7.80
C TRP A 64 -8.46 4.89 -6.37
N PHE A 65 -8.07 6.15 -6.20
CA PHE A 65 -7.82 6.71 -4.88
C PHE A 65 -9.12 6.92 -4.09
N ASN A 66 -10.24 7.17 -4.77
CA ASN A 66 -11.56 7.23 -4.12
C ASN A 66 -11.96 5.85 -3.57
N ASP A 67 -11.69 4.75 -4.26
CA ASP A 67 -11.90 3.38 -3.73
C ASP A 67 -11.10 3.17 -2.41
N ILE A 68 -9.88 3.73 -2.30
CA ILE A 68 -9.09 3.69 -1.05
C ILE A 68 -9.70 4.53 0.07
N LYS A 69 -10.32 5.67 -0.26
CA LYS A 69 -11.05 6.48 0.74
C LYS A 69 -12.28 5.75 1.25
N GLU A 70 -13.03 5.10 0.37
CA GLU A 70 -14.20 4.29 0.74
C GLU A 70 -13.79 3.12 1.64
N LEU A 71 -12.70 2.43 1.28
CA LEU A 71 -12.10 1.40 2.13
C LEU A 71 -11.70 1.95 3.50
N SER A 72 -11.13 3.16 3.55
CA SER A 72 -10.78 3.80 4.82
C SER A 72 -12.00 4.01 5.70
N VAL A 73 -13.11 4.51 5.14
CA VAL A 73 -14.36 4.69 5.88
C VAL A 73 -14.88 3.34 6.41
N LYS A 74 -14.83 2.27 5.60
CA LYS A 74 -15.25 0.92 6.00
C LYS A 74 -14.54 0.43 7.27
N PHE A 75 -13.25 0.73 7.42
CA PHE A 75 -12.44 0.33 8.58
C PHE A 75 -12.39 1.39 9.70
N ASN A 76 -13.26 2.40 9.65
CA ASN A 76 -13.27 3.52 10.60
C ASN A 76 -11.95 4.33 10.59
N PHE A 77 -11.24 4.40 9.47
CA PHE A 77 -10.12 5.33 9.26
C PHE A 77 -10.65 6.62 8.64
N ALA A 78 -10.04 7.75 8.98
CA ALA A 78 -10.44 9.01 8.38
C ALA A 78 -10.09 9.05 6.88
N PRO A 79 -11.04 9.32 5.96
CA PRO A 79 -10.77 9.39 4.52
C PRO A 79 -9.88 10.57 4.09
N ALA A 80 -9.50 11.44 5.03
CA ALA A 80 -8.58 12.54 4.79
C ALA A 80 -7.74 12.86 6.03
N VAL A 81 -6.45 13.16 5.81
CA VAL A 81 -5.51 13.55 6.88
C VAL A 81 -6.01 14.77 7.66
N LYS A 82 -6.64 15.74 6.98
CA LYS A 82 -7.21 16.93 7.62
C LYS A 82 -8.34 16.58 8.60
N LEU A 83 -9.18 15.60 8.26
CA LEU A 83 -10.27 15.15 9.12
C LEU A 83 -9.72 14.44 10.36
N TRP A 84 -8.76 13.53 10.15
CA TRP A 84 -8.07 12.83 11.23
C TRP A 84 -7.43 13.81 12.22
N LYS A 85 -6.68 14.80 11.73
CA LYS A 85 -6.01 15.80 12.58
C LYS A 85 -6.98 16.59 13.46
N LYS A 86 -8.22 16.82 13.01
CA LYS A 86 -9.27 17.51 13.78
C LYS A 86 -9.96 16.61 14.80
N ASN A 87 -9.95 15.29 14.58
CA ASN A 87 -10.76 14.33 15.34
C ASN A 87 -9.93 13.08 15.68
N LYS A 88 -8.72 13.23 16.21
CA LYS A 88 -7.77 12.12 16.40
C LYS A 88 -8.34 10.99 17.26
N ASP A 89 -9.16 11.33 18.25
CA ASP A 89 -9.74 10.36 19.18
C ASP A 89 -10.87 9.51 18.56
N GLN A 90 -11.36 9.89 17.38
CA GLN A 90 -12.46 9.20 16.69
C GLN A 90 -11.98 8.16 15.67
N TYR A 91 -10.71 8.20 15.28
CA TYR A 91 -10.17 7.35 14.21
C TYR A 91 -8.82 6.75 14.63
N PRO A 92 -8.59 5.44 14.44
CA PRO A 92 -7.30 4.79 14.72
C PRO A 92 -6.19 5.29 13.77
N GLY A 93 -6.57 5.81 12.60
CA GLY A 93 -5.66 6.35 11.60
C GLY A 93 -6.39 7.10 10.49
N HIS A 94 -5.71 7.28 9.36
CA HIS A 94 -6.24 7.95 8.17
C HIS A 94 -5.98 7.17 6.88
N VAL A 95 -6.55 7.62 5.76
CA VAL A 95 -6.39 7.07 4.40
C VAL A 95 -4.94 6.80 3.96
N GLY A 96 -3.98 7.51 4.56
CA GLY A 96 -2.56 7.33 4.26
C GLY A 96 -1.98 6.08 4.91
N ASP A 97 -2.48 5.70 6.09
CA ASP A 97 -2.12 4.44 6.73
C ASP A 97 -2.63 3.25 5.89
N ILE A 98 -3.88 3.32 5.40
CA ILE A 98 -4.44 2.29 4.48
C ILE A 98 -3.62 2.20 3.19
N ALA A 99 -3.31 3.35 2.56
CA ALA A 99 -2.47 3.38 1.36
C ALA A 99 -1.05 2.86 1.62
N GLU A 100 -0.48 3.08 2.81
CA GLU A 100 0.81 2.54 3.21
C GLU A 100 0.76 1.01 3.38
N MET A 101 -0.27 0.47 4.03
CA MET A 101 -0.47 -0.99 4.13
C MET A 101 -0.50 -1.64 2.75
N ILE A 102 -1.28 -1.07 1.82
CA ILE A 102 -1.38 -1.54 0.44
C ILE A 102 -0.03 -1.44 -0.29
N ARG A 103 0.67 -0.32 -0.13
CA ARG A 103 2.00 -0.10 -0.75
C ARG A 103 3.00 -1.14 -0.28
N ILE A 104 3.10 -1.33 1.03
CA ILE A 104 4.03 -2.30 1.62
C ILE A 104 3.66 -3.70 1.14
N ALA A 105 2.38 -4.07 1.18
CA ALA A 105 1.93 -5.38 0.73
C ALA A 105 2.27 -5.66 -0.74
N THR A 106 2.25 -4.67 -1.62
CA THR A 106 2.46 -4.86 -3.06
C THR A 106 3.90 -4.62 -3.54
N THR A 107 4.70 -3.87 -2.77
CA THR A 107 6.07 -3.48 -3.16
C THR A 107 7.15 -3.93 -2.16
N GLY A 108 6.76 -4.40 -0.98
CA GLY A 108 7.64 -4.72 0.14
C GLY A 108 8.20 -3.50 0.87
N ARG A 109 7.77 -2.28 0.53
CA ARG A 109 8.46 -1.04 0.91
C ARG A 109 7.49 0.03 1.39
N LYS A 110 7.96 0.87 2.32
CA LYS A 110 7.25 2.09 2.75
C LYS A 110 7.25 3.20 1.70
N GLN A 111 8.28 3.21 0.85
CA GLN A 111 8.48 4.21 -0.19
C GLN A 111 8.57 3.53 -1.55
N SER A 112 7.88 4.10 -2.53
CA SER A 112 8.01 3.73 -3.93
C SER A 112 7.65 4.95 -4.79
N PRO A 113 7.77 4.87 -6.12
CA PRO A 113 7.11 5.80 -7.03
C PRO A 113 5.60 5.90 -6.76
N ASN A 114 4.88 6.68 -7.57
CA ASN A 114 3.43 6.74 -7.45
C ASN A 114 2.85 5.31 -7.44
N LEU A 115 2.03 4.99 -6.44
CA LEU A 115 1.53 3.63 -6.26
C LEU A 115 0.57 3.22 -7.38
N TYR A 116 -0.23 4.17 -7.87
CA TYR A 116 -1.10 3.94 -9.02
C TYR A 116 -0.28 3.56 -10.24
N ASP A 117 0.77 4.32 -10.57
CA ASP A 117 1.66 4.01 -11.70
C ASP A 117 2.37 2.66 -11.51
N VAL A 118 2.81 2.35 -10.29
CA VAL A 118 3.38 1.03 -9.95
C VAL A 118 2.40 -0.09 -10.27
N PHE A 119 1.11 0.10 -9.94
CA PHE A 119 0.09 -0.91 -10.21
C PHE A 119 -0.18 -1.07 -11.69
N GLN A 120 -0.19 0.02 -12.46
CA GLN A 120 -0.31 -0.02 -13.91
C GLN A 120 0.83 -0.83 -14.55
N VAL A 121 2.05 -0.71 -14.03
CA VAL A 121 3.22 -1.48 -14.52
C VAL A 121 3.18 -2.94 -14.08
N LEU A 122 2.83 -3.23 -12.83
CA LEU A 122 2.75 -4.61 -12.32
C LEU A 122 1.59 -5.40 -12.94
N GLY A 123 0.48 -4.73 -13.21
CA GLY A 123 -0.76 -5.34 -13.65
C GLY A 123 -1.59 -5.95 -12.52
N LEU A 124 -2.89 -6.14 -12.80
CA LEU A 124 -3.89 -6.52 -11.81
C LEU A 124 -3.58 -7.87 -11.15
N GLU A 125 -3.21 -8.87 -11.95
CA GLU A 125 -2.96 -10.23 -11.48
C GLU A 125 -1.74 -10.29 -10.53
N ALA A 126 -0.66 -9.56 -10.85
CA ALA A 126 0.51 -9.50 -9.98
C ALA A 126 0.16 -8.82 -8.64
N CYS A 127 -0.56 -7.69 -8.68
CA CYS A 127 -1.02 -7.02 -7.47
C CYS A 127 -1.90 -7.92 -6.59
N LYS A 128 -2.87 -8.62 -7.18
CA LYS A 128 -3.76 -9.55 -6.46
C LYS A 128 -2.98 -10.73 -5.88
N LYS A 129 -2.06 -11.32 -6.64
CA LYS A 129 -1.19 -12.41 -6.17
C LYS A 129 -0.38 -11.99 -4.95
N ARG A 130 0.22 -10.79 -4.98
CA ARG A 130 1.01 -10.22 -3.88
C ARG A 130 0.16 -9.93 -2.65
N LEU A 131 -1.01 -9.32 -2.82
CA LEU A 131 -1.96 -9.10 -1.72
C LEU A 131 -2.37 -10.42 -1.07
N ASN A 132 -2.74 -11.43 -1.86
CA ASN A 132 -3.12 -12.74 -1.35
C ASN A 132 -1.98 -13.43 -0.60
N TYR A 133 -0.76 -13.38 -1.13
CA TYR A 133 0.43 -13.91 -0.48
C TYR A 133 0.62 -13.28 0.90
N ILE A 134 0.62 -11.94 0.99
CA ILE A 134 0.79 -11.24 2.26
C ILE A 134 -0.35 -11.56 3.25
N VAL A 135 -1.61 -11.57 2.81
CA VAL A 135 -2.74 -11.93 3.68
C VAL A 135 -2.59 -13.34 4.28
N ARG A 136 -2.01 -14.28 3.53
CA ARG A 136 -1.80 -15.66 4.00
C ARG A 136 -0.65 -15.77 5.01
N GLU A 137 0.43 -15.02 4.80
CA GLU A 137 1.66 -15.14 5.59
C GLU A 137 1.69 -14.24 6.85
N LEU A 138 0.86 -13.20 6.93
CA LEU A 138 0.75 -12.32 8.10
C LEU A 138 0.15 -13.01 9.34
#